data_AF-A0A382R3Q4-F1
#
_entry.id   AF-A0A382R3Q4-F1
#
_cell.length_a   1.000
_cell.length_b   1.000
_cell.length_c   1.000
_cell.angle_alpha   90.00
_cell.angle_beta   90.00
_cell.angle_gamma   90.00
#
_symmetry.space_group_name_H-M   'P 1'
#
loop_
_entity.id
_entity.type
_entity.pdbx_description
1 polymer ?
#
loop_
_entity_poly.entity_id
_entity_poly.type
_entity_poly.pdbx_seq_one_letter_code
_entity_poly.pdbx_strand_id
1 'polypeptide(L)' 'MKQTFIEKIVQKHAFGLKPGHVVQSGDFISIQPSHVMTHDNTGAVIGKFTAIGASMMANPRQPVFTLDHNVQD' A
#
# COMPACT_ATOMS: atom_id res chain seq x y z
N MET A 1 14.29 -20.81 11.27
CA MET A 1 15.15 -19.61 11.17
C MET A 1 14.43 -18.44 11.82
N LYS A 2 15.17 -17.50 12.42
CA LYS A 2 14.57 -16.30 13.03
C LYS A 2 14.25 -15.30 11.93
N GLN A 3 13.01 -14.79 11.89
CA GLN A 3 12.66 -13.71 10.97
C GLN A 3 13.47 -12.44 11.26
N THR A 4 13.88 -11.76 10.20
CA THR A 4 14.34 -10.39 10.21
C THR A 4 13.23 -9.44 10.66
N PHE A 5 13.58 -8.19 10.98
CA PHE A 5 12.58 -7.19 11.34
C PHE A 5 11.64 -6.85 10.18
N ILE A 6 12.17 -6.81 8.95
CA ILE A 6 11.38 -6.54 7.74
C ILE A 6 10.35 -7.63 7.49
N GLU A 7 10.74 -8.92 7.57
CA GLU A 7 9.80 -10.04 7.41
C GLU A 7 8.67 -10.01 8.44
N LYS A 8 8.96 -9.58 9.67
CA LYS A 8 7.93 -9.40 10.72
C LYS A 8 6.96 -8.27 10.38
N ILE A 9 7.46 -7.13 9.88
CA ILE A 9 6.60 -6.02 9.43
C ILE A 9 5.72 -6.49 8.28
N VAL A 10 6.32 -7.11 7.27
CA VAL A 10 5.60 -7.60 6.09
C VAL A 10 4.54 -8.62 6.50
N GLN A 11 4.87 -9.58 7.37
CA GLN A 11 3.90 -10.55 7.90
C GLN A 11 2.76 -9.88 8.67
N LYS A 12 3.03 -8.82 9.44
CA LYS A 12 1.99 -8.07 10.15
C LYS A 12 0.99 -7.42 9.20
N HIS A 13 1.42 -7.02 8.00
CA HIS A 13 0.56 -6.43 6.97
C HIS A 13 0.03 -7.44 5.95
N ALA A 14 0.42 -8.71 6.05
CA ALA A 14 -0.01 -9.73 5.10
C ALA A 14 -1.50 -10.07 5.29
N PHE A 15 -2.19 -10.32 4.18
CA PHE A 15 -3.60 -10.69 4.17
C PHE A 15 -3.77 -12.06 3.48
N GLY A 16 -4.64 -12.92 4.05
CA GLY A 16 -4.96 -14.22 3.47
C GLY A 16 -3.90 -15.32 3.64
N LEU A 17 -2.96 -15.16 4.58
CA LEU A 17 -1.97 -16.20 4.88
C LEU A 17 -2.62 -17.46 5.47
N LYS A 18 -2.10 -18.64 5.11
CA LYS A 18 -2.50 -19.90 5.74
C LYS A 18 -2.09 -19.91 7.23
N PRO A 19 -2.85 -20.58 8.11
CA PRO A 19 -2.45 -20.73 9.50
C PRO A 19 -1.03 -21.30 9.62
N GLY A 20 -0.20 -20.63 10.43
CA GLY A 20 1.19 -21.04 10.65
C GLY A 20 2.19 -20.66 9.54
N HIS A 21 1.77 -19.98 8.46
CA HIS A 21 2.71 -19.44 7.48
C HIS A 21 3.65 -18.42 8.12
N VAL A 22 4.94 -18.61 7.90
CA VAL A 22 5.99 -17.68 8.36
C VAL A 22 6.58 -17.01 7.13
N VAL A 23 6.36 -15.70 7.00
CA VAL A 23 6.87 -14.94 5.85
C VAL A 23 8.39 -14.94 5.83
N GLN A 24 8.97 -15.21 4.67
CA GLN A 24 10.40 -15.13 4.41
C GLN A 24 10.67 -14.35 3.13
N SER A 25 11.90 -13.82 2.98
CA SER A 25 12.36 -13.24 1.73
C SER A 25 12.19 -14.22 0.56
N GLY A 26 11.61 -13.75 -0.54
CA GLY A 26 11.28 -14.57 -1.71
C GLY A 26 9.81 -15.02 -1.76
N ASP A 27 9.05 -14.88 -0.67
CA ASP A 27 7.62 -15.16 -0.68
C ASP A 27 6.86 -14.16 -1.57
N PHE A 28 5.93 -14.66 -2.37
CA PHE A 28 4.93 -13.85 -3.07
C PHE A 28 3.63 -13.82 -2.24
N ILE A 29 3.27 -12.66 -1.70
CA ILE A 29 2.14 -12.51 -0.79
C ILE A 29 1.29 -11.30 -1.12
N SER A 30 0.06 -11.30 -0.63
CA SER A 30 -0.79 -10.11 -0.61
C SER A 30 -0.60 -9.34 0.70
N ILE A 31 -0.55 -8.02 0.63
CA ILE A 31 -0.47 -7.13 1.79
C ILE A 31 -1.63 -6.14 1.80
N GLN A 32 -1.97 -5.67 3.00
CA GLN A 32 -2.87 -4.56 3.22
C GLN A 32 -2.09 -3.40 3.87
N PRO A 33 -1.66 -2.41 3.07
CA PRO A 33 -0.90 -1.27 3.57
C PRO A 33 -1.71 -0.44 4.59
N SER A 34 -1.04 0.19 5.56
CA SER A 34 -1.72 1.15 6.45
C SER A 34 -2.02 2.48 5.79
N HIS A 35 -1.12 2.93 4.90
CA HIS A 35 -1.27 4.16 4.12
C HIS A 35 -0.76 3.94 2.71
N VAL A 36 -1.32 4.70 1.77
CA VAL A 36 -0.81 4.81 0.38
C VAL A 36 -0.63 6.29 0.10
N MET A 37 0.57 6.67 -0.34
CA MET A 37 0.90 8.06 -0.62
C MET A 37 1.05 8.26 -2.12
N THR A 38 0.47 9.35 -2.62
CA THR A 38 0.81 9.90 -3.93
C THR A 38 1.13 11.39 -3.76
N HIS A 39 1.65 12.01 -4.80
CA HIS A 39 1.91 13.45 -4.83
C HIS A 39 1.43 14.05 -6.15
N ASP A 40 1.44 15.37 -6.25
CA ASP A 40 0.97 16.14 -7.42
C ASP A 40 1.42 15.57 -8.78
N ASN A 41 2.72 15.34 -8.98
CA ASN A 41 3.27 14.83 -10.25
C ASN A 41 2.87 13.38 -10.56
N THR A 42 2.43 12.62 -9.55
CA THR A 42 1.94 11.25 -9.71
C THR A 42 0.43 11.13 -9.51
N GLY A 43 -0.29 12.26 -9.44
CA GLY A 43 -1.75 12.32 -9.26
C GLY A 43 -2.55 11.61 -10.35
N ALA A 44 -1.95 11.37 -11.53
CA ALA A 44 -2.54 10.60 -12.62
C ALA A 44 -3.00 9.17 -12.21
N VAL A 45 -2.51 8.63 -11.10
CA VAL A 45 -3.00 7.36 -10.53
C VAL A 45 -4.50 7.38 -10.21
N ILE A 46 -5.08 8.55 -9.90
CA ILE A 46 -6.52 8.68 -9.64
C ILE A 46 -7.34 8.38 -10.91
N GLY A 47 -6.88 8.81 -12.08
CA GLY A 47 -7.54 8.48 -13.35
C GLY A 47 -7.59 6.97 -13.58
N LYS A 48 -6.51 6.25 -13.26
CA LYS A 48 -6.48 4.78 -13.33
C LYS A 48 -7.41 4.13 -12.32
N PHE A 49 -7.49 4.66 -11.10
CA PHE A 49 -8.38 4.18 -10.06
C PHE A 49 -9.85 4.24 -10.49
N THR A 50 -10.27 5.34 -11.11
CA THR A 50 -11.63 5.46 -11.67
C THR A 50 -11.84 4.52 -12.86
N ALA A 51 -10.83 4.38 -13.74
CA ALA A 51 -10.93 3.53 -14.94
C ALA A 51 -11.13 2.04 -14.64
N ILE A 52 -10.65 1.54 -13.49
CA ILE A 52 -10.90 0.16 -13.03
C ILE A 52 -12.28 -0.01 -12.37
N GLY A 53 -13.13 1.02 -12.40
CA GLY A 53 -14.49 1.01 -11.86
C GLY A 53 -14.58 1.28 -10.36
N ALA A 54 -13.49 1.72 -9.72
CA ALA A 54 -13.53 2.04 -8.31
C ALA A 54 -14.30 3.36 -8.08
N SER A 55 -15.34 3.29 -7.25
CA SER A 55 -16.20 4.44 -6.91
C SER A 55 -15.87 5.07 -5.56
N MET A 56 -15.13 4.37 -4.71
CA MET A 56 -14.75 4.83 -3.37
C MET A 56 -13.48 4.15 -2.86
N MET A 57 -12.80 4.83 -1.94
CA MET A 57 -11.71 4.23 -1.15
C MET A 57 -12.29 3.31 -0.09
N ALA A 58 -11.77 2.08 0.01
CA ALA A 58 -12.21 1.12 1.02
C ALA A 58 -11.95 1.62 2.46
N ASN A 59 -10.87 2.37 2.67
CA ASN A 59 -10.60 3.09 3.91
C ASN A 59 -10.23 4.56 3.60
N PRO A 60 -11.13 5.52 3.85
CA PRO A 60 -10.89 6.94 3.56
C PRO A 60 -9.71 7.56 4.33
N ARG A 61 -9.23 6.93 5.40
CA ARG A 61 -8.05 7.42 6.18
C ARG A 61 -6.71 6.90 5.67
N GLN A 62 -6.72 5.99 4.68
CA GLN A 62 -5.51 5.38 4.14
C GLN A 62 -4.74 6.30 3.16
N PRO A 63 -5.39 7.04 2.24
CA PRO A 63 -4.68 7.89 1.29
C PRO A 63 -3.99 9.08 1.95
N VAL A 64 -2.79 9.39 1.48
CA VAL A 64 -2.04 10.59 1.80
C VAL A 64 -1.67 11.29 0.49
N PHE A 65 -2.00 12.57 0.36
CA PHE A 65 -1.73 13.37 -0.82
C PHE A 65 -0.77 14.50 -0.47
N THR A 66 0.43 14.45 -1.02
CA THR A 66 1.43 15.51 -0.83
C THR A 66 1.35 16.51 -1.99
N LEU A 67 1.35 17.80 -1.66
CA LEU A 67 1.42 18.90 -2.63
C LEU A 67 2.74 19.63 -2.38
N ASP A 68 3.75 19.37 -3.20
CA ASP A 68 5.13 19.74 -2.93
C ASP A 68 5.91 20.27 -4.13
N HIS A 69 5.49 20.01 -5.37
CA HIS A 69 6.23 20.43 -6.55
C HIS A 69 5.74 21.75 -7.13
N ASN A 70 4.44 22.05 -7.03
CA ASN A 70 3.90 23.33 -7.51
C ASN A 70 3.28 24.17 -6.41
N VAL A 71 4.11 24.98 -5.77
CA VAL A 71 3.73 25.84 -4.64
C VAL A 71 3.51 27.29 -5.09
N GLN A 72 3.88 27.65 -6.33
CA GLN A 72 4.24 29.03 -6.67
C GLN A 72 3.63 29.63 -7.95
N ASP A 73 2.79 28.90 -8.69
CA ASP A 73 1.94 29.54 -9.69
C ASP A 73 0.97 30.55 -9.04
#